data_AF-A0A2W7ID91-F1
#
_entry.id   AF-A0A2W7ID91-F1
#
_cell.length_a   1.000
_cell.length_b   1.000
_cell.length_c   1.000
_cell.angle_alpha   90.00
_cell.angle_beta   90.00
_cell.angle_gamma   90.00
#
_symmetry.space_group_name_H-M   'P 1'
#
loop_
_entity.id
_entity.type
_entity.pdbx_description
1 polymer ?
#
loop_
_entity_poly.entity_id
_entity_poly.type
_entity_poly.pdbx_seq_one_letter_code
_entity_poly.pdbx_strand_id
1 'polypeptide(L)'
;MDQNAYNRLRKQMDFVKSLLAVLAVALFVLALFGLDDALAIALAVVIGGGLLNLYRQHRILLRYRCTKCGESPHHKVDDRTGEHHDPGTASCLHCGQRLME
;
A
#
# COMPACT_ATOMS: atom_id res chain seq x y z
N MET A 1 6.65 -11.68 12.06
CA MET A 1 6.48 -10.24 12.30
C MET A 1 5.43 -10.09 13.38
N ASP A 2 5.71 -9.35 14.45
CA ASP A 2 4.72 -9.10 15.49
C ASP A 2 3.52 -8.33 14.93
N GLN A 3 2.34 -8.54 15.50
CA GLN A 3 1.08 -7.95 15.06
C GLN A 3 1.07 -6.43 15.20
N ASN A 4 1.76 -5.90 16.21
CA ASN A 4 1.96 -4.45 16.35
C ASN A 4 2.85 -3.87 15.26
N ALA A 5 3.91 -4.60 14.87
CA ALA A 5 4.80 -4.18 13.78
C ALA A 5 4.07 -4.22 12.43
N TYR A 6 3.23 -5.24 12.20
CA TYR A 6 2.34 -5.33 11.05
C TYR A 6 1.39 -4.13 10.97
N ASN A 7 0.71 -3.80 12.07
CA ASN A 7 -0.26 -2.70 12.12
C ASN A 7 0.39 -1.33 11.91
N ARG A 8 1.59 -1.12 12.47
CA ARG A 8 2.37 0.09 12.24
C ARG A 8 2.76 0.23 10.76
N LEU A 9 3.22 -0.86 10.15
CA LEU A 9 3.61 -0.88 8.73
C LEU A 9 2.41 -0.57 7.81
N ARG A 10 1.25 -1.18 8.08
CA ARG A 10 0.03 -0.94 7.29
C ARG A 10 -0.43 0.52 7.36
N LYS A 11 -0.50 1.12 8.56
CA LYS A 11 -0.83 2.55 8.72
C LYS A 11 0.15 3.47 7.99
N GLN A 12 1.45 3.16 8.04
CA GLN A 12 2.46 3.91 7.31
C GLN A 12 2.25 3.81 5.79
N MET A 13 1.90 2.63 5.27
CA MET A 13 1.61 2.46 3.84
C MET A 13 0.38 3.26 3.40
N ASP A 14 -0.70 3.28 4.19
CA ASP A 14 -1.91 4.04 3.85
C ASP A 14 -1.63 5.56 3.82
N PHE A 15 -0.82 6.05 4.75
CA PHE A 15 -0.36 7.44 4.75
C PHE A 15 0.49 7.75 3.51
N VAL A 16 1.48 6.92 3.19
CA VAL A 16 2.36 7.12 2.03
C VAL A 16 1.59 7.05 0.72
N LYS A 17 0.61 6.15 0.58
CA LYS A 17 -0.28 6.09 -0.59
C LYS A 17 -1.07 7.40 -0.76
N SER A 18 -1.64 7.90 0.33
CA SER A 18 -2.42 9.14 0.31
C SER A 18 -1.54 10.34 -0.04
N LEU A 19 -0.33 10.41 0.53
CA LEU A 19 0.65 11.44 0.20
C LEU A 19 1.06 11.39 -1.27
N LEU A 20 1.36 10.20 -1.81
CA LEU A 20 1.72 10.03 -3.22
C LEU A 20 0.59 10.44 -4.16
N ALA A 21 -0.67 10.17 -3.80
CA ALA A 21 -1.81 10.64 -4.58
C ALA A 21 -1.84 12.17 -4.64
N VAL A 22 -1.61 12.85 -3.52
CA VAL A 22 -1.54 14.32 -3.46
C VAL A 22 -0.36 14.84 -4.29
N LEU A 23 0.82 14.23 -4.17
CA LEU A 23 2.00 14.63 -4.95
C LEU A 23 1.80 14.42 -6.46
N ALA A 24 1.12 13.34 -6.86
CA ALA A 24 0.79 13.08 -8.26
C ALA A 24 -0.16 14.15 -8.82
N VAL A 25 -1.17 14.56 -8.04
CA VAL A 25 -2.06 15.68 -8.42
C VAL A 25 -1.27 16.98 -8.54
N ALA A 26 -0.37 17.27 -7.58
CA ALA A 26 0.49 18.45 -7.65
C ALA A 26 1.38 18.45 -8.90
N LEU A 27 1.99 17.31 -9.24
CA LEU A 27 2.81 17.16 -10.44
C LEU A 27 2.00 17.41 -11.71
N PHE A 28 0.78 16.86 -11.77
CA PHE A 28 -0.13 17.08 -12.89
C PHE A 28 -0.48 18.55 -13.06
N VAL A 29 -0.79 19.25 -11.96
CA VAL A 29 -1.05 20.69 -11.97
C VAL A 29 0.18 21.46 -12.48
N LEU A 30 1.38 21.19 -11.96
CA LEU A 30 2.61 21.84 -12.42
C LEU A 30 2.84 21.66 -13.93
N ALA A 31 2.61 20.45 -14.44
CA ALA A 31 2.75 20.14 -15.86
C ALA A 31 1.75 20.91 -16.73
N LEU A 32 0.52 21.13 -16.26
CA LEU A 32 -0.49 21.91 -17.00
C LEU A 32 -0.14 23.40 -17.07
N PHE A 33 0.44 23.95 -16.01
CA PHE A 33 0.80 25.37 -15.94
C PHE A 33 2.19 25.70 -16.48
N GLY A 34 2.94 24.69 -16.95
CA GLY A 34 4.30 24.87 -17.50
C GLY A 34 5.29 25.43 -16.49
N LEU A 35 5.12 25.09 -15.21
CA LEU A 35 6.00 25.54 -14.12
C LEU A 35 7.31 24.75 -14.13
N ASP A 36 8.41 25.47 -13.82
CA ASP A 36 9.81 25.03 -13.68
C ASP A 36 10.07 23.51 -13.84
N ASP A 37 10.74 23.15 -14.93
CA ASP A 37 11.10 21.77 -15.26
C ASP A 37 11.89 21.08 -14.13
N ALA A 38 12.75 21.81 -13.40
CA ALA A 38 13.52 21.24 -12.30
C ALA A 38 12.62 20.85 -11.12
N LEU A 39 11.57 21.64 -10.83
CA LEU A 39 10.59 21.32 -9.79
C LEU A 39 9.76 20.09 -10.18
N ALA A 40 9.31 20.02 -11.43
CA ALA A 40 8.56 18.88 -11.94
C ALA A 40 9.40 17.58 -11.90
N ILE A 41 10.67 17.64 -12.31
CA ILE A 41 11.59 16.51 -12.25
C ILE A 41 11.83 16.07 -10.80
N ALA A 42 12.09 17.01 -9.88
CA ALA A 42 12.30 16.70 -8.47
C ALA A 42 11.08 15.99 -7.86
N LEU A 43 9.88 16.48 -8.16
CA LEU A 43 8.64 15.89 -7.69
C LEU A 43 8.40 14.49 -8.27
N ALA A 44 8.69 14.28 -9.56
CA ALA A 44 8.61 12.96 -10.19
C ALA A 44 9.57 11.95 -9.54
N VAL A 45 10.80 12.36 -9.19
CA VAL A 45 11.77 11.53 -8.48
C VAL A 45 11.26 11.15 -7.09
N VAL A 46 10.69 12.10 -6.34
CA VAL A 46 10.10 11.84 -5.02
C VAL A 46 8.94 10.84 -5.11
N ILE A 47 8.05 11.01 -6.10
CA ILE A 47 6.95 10.07 -6.34
C ILE A 47 7.50 8.67 -6.66
N GLY A 48 8.47 8.57 -7.56
CA GLY A 48 9.12 7.30 -7.92
C GLY A 48 9.77 6.61 -6.70
N GLY A 49 10.47 7.36 -5.86
CA GLY A 49 11.05 6.84 -4.62
C GLY A 49 9.99 6.34 -3.63
N GLY A 50 8.90 7.09 -3.47
CA GLY A 50 7.79 6.68 -2.61
C GLY A 50 7.09 5.42 -3.12
N LEU A 51 6.89 5.30 -4.44
CA LEU A 51 6.34 4.08 -5.07
C LEU A 51 7.24 2.87 -4.84
N LEU A 52 8.56 3.03 -5.00
CA LEU A 52 9.51 1.95 -4.74
C LEU A 52 9.49 1.52 -3.27
N ASN A 53 9.37 2.48 -2.35
CA ASN A 53 9.25 2.19 -0.92
C ASN A 53 7.95 1.42 -0.62
N LEU A 54 6.82 1.87 -1.17
CA LEU A 54 5.54 1.14 -1.05
C LEU A 54 5.63 -0.27 -1.59
N TYR A 55 6.27 -0.47 -2.75
CA TYR A 55 6.46 -1.80 -3.33
C TYR A 55 7.26 -2.72 -2.40
N ARG A 56 8.32 -2.21 -1.77
CA ARG A 56 9.11 -2.98 -0.78
C ARG A 56 8.28 -3.32 0.46
N GLN A 57 7.53 -2.36 1.00
CA GLN A 57 6.67 -2.59 2.17
C GLN A 57 5.56 -3.59 1.87
N HIS A 58 4.96 -3.52 0.68
CA HIS A 58 3.96 -4.46 0.20
C HIS A 58 4.50 -5.90 0.14
N ARG A 59 5.73 -6.09 -0.35
CA ARG A 59 6.38 -7.41 -0.33
C ARG A 59 6.58 -7.96 1.07
N ILE A 60 6.76 -7.10 2.08
CA ILE A 60 6.87 -7.52 3.49
C ILE A 60 5.51 -7.98 4.01
N LEU A 61 4.44 -7.25 3.72
CA LEU A 61 3.07 -7.62 4.11
C LEU A 61 2.62 -8.96 3.49
N LEU A 62 2.98 -9.23 2.23
CA LEU A 62 2.66 -10.50 1.56
C LEU A 62 3.25 -11.73 2.26
N ARG A 63 4.33 -11.56 3.04
CA ARG A 63 4.93 -12.65 3.82
C ARG A 63 4.24 -12.89 5.16
N TYR A 64 3.37 -11.98 5.60
CA TYR A 64 2.62 -12.17 6.83
C TYR A 64 1.57 -13.27 6.62
N ARG A 65 1.54 -14.23 7.54
CA ARG A 65 0.53 -15.29 7.59
C ARG A 65 -0.41 -15.04 8.75
N CYS A 66 -1.71 -15.21 8.51
CA CYS A 66 -2.71 -15.13 9.56
C CYS A 66 -2.43 -16.17 10.65
N THR A 67 -2.48 -15.75 11.91
CA THR A 67 -2.22 -16.62 13.08
C THR A 67 -3.27 -17.72 13.25
N LYS A 68 -4.48 -17.52 12.71
CA LYS A 68 -5.60 -18.48 12.84
C LYS A 68 -5.63 -19.52 11.73
N CYS A 69 -5.50 -19.09 10.47
CA CYS A 69 -5.65 -20.00 9.32
C CYS A 69 -4.35 -20.25 8.55
N GLY A 70 -3.24 -19.58 8.89
CA GLY A 70 -1.96 -19.76 8.20
C GLY A 70 -1.90 -19.13 6.80
N GLU A 71 -2.99 -18.57 6.29
CA GLU A 71 -3.03 -17.98 4.95
C GLU A 71 -2.58 -16.53 4.87
N SER A 72 -2.17 -16.09 3.68
CA SER A 72 -1.88 -14.68 3.41
C SER A 72 -3.17 -13.87 3.58
N PRO A 73 -3.23 -12.89 4.49
CA PRO A 73 -4.51 -12.24 4.81
C PRO A 73 -5.02 -11.30 3.72
N HIS A 74 -4.16 -10.90 2.79
CA HIS A 74 -4.39 -9.86 1.78
C HIS A 74 -4.81 -10.37 0.42
N HIS A 75 -4.81 -11.68 0.24
CA HIS A 75 -5.15 -12.31 -1.01
C HIS A 75 -6.19 -13.38 -0.69
N LYS A 76 -7.25 -13.50 -1.49
CA LYS A 76 -8.19 -14.61 -1.48
C LYS A 76 -8.63 -14.86 -2.91
N VAL A 77 -8.60 -16.12 -3.32
CA VAL A 77 -9.27 -16.57 -4.54
C VAL A 77 -10.63 -17.11 -4.15
N ASP A 78 -11.68 -16.58 -4.75
CA ASP A 78 -13.06 -17.03 -4.56
C ASP A 78 -13.64 -17.42 -5.93
N ASP A 79 -14.25 -18.61 -6.02
CA ASP A 79 -14.78 -19.12 -7.30
C ASP A 79 -15.87 -18.24 -7.91
N ARG A 80 -16.53 -17.38 -7.10
CA ARG A 80 -17.58 -16.48 -7.57
C ARG A 80 -17.08 -15.09 -7.93
N THR A 81 -16.13 -14.55 -7.18
CA THR A 81 -15.66 -13.16 -7.34
C THR A 81 -14.27 -13.06 -7.93
N GLY A 82 -13.63 -14.20 -8.23
CA GLY A 82 -12.28 -14.27 -8.75
C GLY A 82 -11.22 -13.95 -7.68
N GLU A 83 -10.05 -13.50 -8.14
CA GLU A 83 -8.94 -13.12 -7.29
C GLU A 83 -9.21 -11.76 -6.63
N HIS A 84 -9.29 -11.76 -5.30
CA HIS A 84 -9.43 -10.56 -4.49
C HIS A 84 -8.12 -10.30 -3.75
N HIS A 85 -7.50 -9.14 -4.03
CA HIS A 85 -6.26 -8.73 -3.39
C HIS A 85 -6.45 -7.36 -2.74
N ASP A 86 -6.55 -7.33 -1.42
CA ASP A 86 -6.64 -6.11 -0.61
C ASP A 86 -5.49 -6.05 0.42
N PRO A 87 -4.38 -5.35 0.10
CA PRO A 87 -3.28 -5.16 1.03
C PRO A 87 -3.64 -4.20 2.18
N GLY A 88 -4.74 -3.47 2.03
CA GLY A 88 -5.29 -2.54 3.00
C GLY A 88 -6.36 -3.15 3.89
N THR A 89 -6.65 -4.45 3.84
CA THR A 89 -7.67 -5.06 4.71
C THR A 89 -7.24 -5.12 6.18
N ALA A 90 -8.19 -4.88 7.09
CA ALA A 90 -7.98 -5.01 8.54
C ALA A 90 -8.23 -6.42 9.08
N SER A 91 -8.72 -7.31 8.21
CA SER A 91 -9.13 -8.67 8.55
C SER A 91 -8.59 -9.63 7.50
N CYS A 92 -8.25 -10.84 7.91
CA CYS A 92 -7.87 -11.88 6.96
C CYS A 92 -9.02 -12.14 5.98
N LEU A 93 -8.77 -12.01 4.68
CA LEU A 93 -9.79 -12.25 3.66
C LEU A 93 -10.31 -13.69 3.65
N HIS A 94 -9.50 -14.66 4.11
CA HIS A 94 -9.87 -16.08 4.14
C HIS A 94 -10.77 -16.45 5.32
N CYS A 95 -10.40 -16.07 6.55
CA CYS A 95 -11.09 -16.54 7.76
C CYS A 95 -11.85 -15.43 8.50
N GLY A 96 -11.79 -14.19 8.03
CA GLY A 96 -12.43 -13.03 8.65
C GLY A 96 -11.81 -12.61 9.97
N GLN A 97 -10.75 -13.28 10.44
CA GLN A 97 -10.07 -12.93 11.69
C GLN A 97 -9.54 -11.51 11.59
N ARG A 98 -9.89 -10.66 12.55
CA ARG A 98 -9.29 -9.34 12.67
C ARG A 98 -7.79 -9.50 12.88
N LEU A 99 -7.01 -8.76 12.13
CA LEU A 99 -5.56 -8.67 12.30
C LEU A 99 -5.20 -7.70 13.45
N MET A 100 -6.20 -7.32 14.25
CA MET A 100 -6.19 -6.24 15.25
C MET A 100 -6.27 -6.74 16.70
N GLU A 101 -6.31 -8.06 16.94
CA GLU A 101 -6.29 -8.65 18.31
C GLU A 101 -5.14 -9.60 18.51
#